data_AF-A0A401GX85-F1
#
_entry.id   AF-A0A401GX85-F1
#
_cell.length_a   1.000
_cell.length_b   1.000
_cell.length_c   1.000
_cell.angle_alpha   90.00
_cell.angle_beta   90.00
_cell.angle_gamma   90.00
#
_symmetry.space_group_name_H-M   'P 1'
#
loop_
_entity.id
_entity.type
_entity.pdbx_description
1 polymer ?
#
loop_
_entity_poly.entity_id
_entity_poly.type
_entity_poly.pdbx_seq_one_letter_code
_entity_poly.pdbx_strand_id
1 'polypeptide(L)'
;MVRETVRNKPTVKSVAASAIPEPSSKVKSNVSESREAAQPSSSKTADNEARMYSHFMSLGAPEVGEQEFGRLCRGPLADALLFAAEHVKGRSETASARVAIQSMRETGKNKHVDTAESSYLRARHANARTVCAKNDYESMQATLNDFSKSVAKLENEVYHLQKALENKRMTIFLLKILKRKENMHSARFAELIRLLEDLRENAPPKSGFEKLDAESNDSPPYKPSPSFSLGTRVEPTRDVLAALRAHHVQLSRFSKYSANSASTGTAETRLLKTLASAMKLPEDNVQVIAGYTKCLKLAKIRARENLQYQSPLDPKSTSEADDINLDAVLKRVIHKENNVQHLSDSAVALQWSCGRAVQSISAFVETTIPELRESLREEASVTEGYVDALRLSVVNRAETSTMTYGSADTGSPYQHEGKAWHRTLEEVQTAIEETYAREQFLRRATLLDSSNAHQHEHRELIATHMELQAKADERIGNLLARKLEKARVGDVLTRDVEQLATEVKIVASLVSPSERS
;
A
#
# COMPACT_ATOMS: atom_id res chain seq x y z
N MET A 1 45.99 -18.82 55.06
CA MET A 1 45.29 -19.23 53.81
C MET A 1 44.45 -18.05 53.35
N VAL A 2 44.99 -17.22 52.47
CA VAL A 2 44.31 -16.07 51.87
C VAL A 2 44.18 -16.38 50.38
N ARG A 3 42.96 -16.38 49.84
CA ARG A 3 42.68 -16.59 48.41
C ARG A 3 42.49 -15.24 47.73
N GLU A 4 43.48 -14.85 46.94
CA GLU A 4 43.35 -13.83 45.90
C GLU A 4 42.49 -14.38 44.75
N THR A 5 41.58 -13.57 44.24
CA THR A 5 40.92 -13.81 42.95
C THR A 5 41.24 -12.65 42.02
N VAL A 6 42.10 -12.95 41.04
CA VAL A 6 42.54 -12.05 39.98
C VAL A 6 41.48 -12.00 38.88
N ARG A 7 41.19 -10.77 38.45
CA ARG A 7 40.17 -10.36 37.48
C ARG A 7 40.78 -10.40 36.07
N ASN A 8 40.37 -11.34 35.22
CA ASN A 8 40.77 -11.39 33.81
C ASN A 8 39.81 -10.60 32.92
N LYS A 9 40.33 -9.56 32.24
CA LYS A 9 39.72 -8.94 31.05
C LYS A 9 40.40 -9.51 29.80
N PRO A 10 39.68 -9.85 28.73
CA PRO A 10 40.30 -10.16 27.45
C PRO A 10 40.53 -8.87 26.64
N THR A 11 41.79 -8.57 26.39
CA THR A 11 42.28 -7.68 25.33
C THR A 11 42.26 -8.44 24.02
N VAL A 12 41.40 -8.04 23.07
CA VAL A 12 41.50 -8.50 21.68
C VAL A 12 42.27 -7.47 20.86
N LYS A 13 43.33 -7.98 20.24
CA LYS A 13 44.37 -7.30 19.49
C LYS A 13 43.83 -6.63 18.23
N SER A 14 44.26 -5.39 18.03
CA SER A 14 44.31 -4.71 16.74
C SER A 14 45.31 -5.41 15.81
N VAL A 15 44.86 -5.85 14.64
CA VAL A 15 45.72 -6.17 13.50
C VAL A 15 45.41 -5.16 12.39
N ALA A 16 46.50 -4.61 11.86
CA ALA A 16 46.56 -3.53 10.90
C ALA A 16 46.27 -3.97 9.46
N ALA A 17 46.00 -2.94 8.64
CA ALA A 17 46.21 -2.86 7.20
C ALA A 17 45.24 -3.61 6.28
N SER A 18 44.30 -2.88 5.69
CA SER A 18 44.10 -2.95 4.24
C SER A 18 43.49 -1.65 3.73
N ALA A 19 43.99 -1.21 2.58
CA ALA A 19 43.84 0.09 1.98
C ALA A 19 42.38 0.46 1.65
N ILE A 20 42.08 1.75 1.80
CA ILE A 20 40.90 2.41 1.25
C ILE A 20 41.14 2.63 -0.25
N PRO A 21 40.23 2.14 -1.10
CA PRO A 21 39.78 2.96 -2.22
C PRO A 21 38.25 3.06 -2.24
N GLU A 22 37.74 4.27 -2.12
CA GLU A 22 36.46 4.69 -2.71
C GLU A 22 36.74 5.36 -4.08
N PRO A 23 35.75 5.57 -4.96
CA PRO A 23 34.52 4.83 -5.21
C PRO A 23 34.36 4.45 -6.71
N SER A 24 33.50 3.48 -6.98
CA SER A 24 33.14 3.02 -8.33
C SER A 24 32.15 3.99 -9.01
N SER A 25 32.66 4.76 -9.97
CA SER A 25 31.85 5.37 -11.03
C SER A 25 31.48 4.31 -12.07
N LYS A 26 30.27 3.75 -11.99
CA LYS A 26 29.70 3.03 -13.14
C LYS A 26 29.14 4.03 -14.13
N VAL A 27 30.04 4.43 -15.03
CA VAL A 27 29.76 4.90 -16.38
C VAL A 27 28.83 3.89 -17.06
N LYS A 28 27.57 4.29 -17.32
CA LYS A 28 26.75 3.65 -18.35
C LYS A 28 26.98 4.40 -19.65
N SER A 29 27.85 3.83 -20.48
CA SER A 29 27.86 4.06 -21.91
C SER A 29 26.56 3.50 -22.50
N ASN A 30 25.65 4.36 -22.94
CA ASN A 30 24.69 4.02 -23.98
C ASN A 30 24.87 5.02 -25.12
N VAL A 31 25.75 4.61 -26.03
CA VAL A 31 25.73 5.06 -27.42
C VAL A 31 24.49 4.45 -28.05
N SER A 32 23.52 5.28 -28.39
CA SER A 32 22.53 4.99 -29.42
C SER A 32 22.14 6.32 -30.05
N GLU A 33 22.69 6.52 -31.24
CA GLU A 33 22.39 7.60 -32.16
C GLU A 33 20.89 7.74 -32.37
N SER A 34 20.35 8.93 -32.11
CA SER A 34 19.15 9.43 -32.77
C SER A 34 19.31 10.93 -32.88
N ARG A 35 19.72 11.31 -34.08
CA ARG A 35 20.07 12.64 -34.55
C ARG A 35 18.78 13.40 -34.82
N GLU A 36 18.33 14.21 -33.87
CA GLU A 36 17.35 15.26 -34.12
C GLU A 36 17.88 16.57 -33.52
N ALA A 37 18.29 17.46 -34.42
CA ALA A 37 18.96 18.72 -34.11
C ALA A 37 17.95 19.73 -33.51
N ALA A 38 17.73 19.64 -32.20
CA ALA A 38 17.17 20.74 -31.43
C ALA A 38 18.28 21.77 -31.17
N GLN A 39 18.11 22.98 -31.70
CA GLN A 39 19.03 24.09 -31.48
C GLN A 39 19.08 24.43 -29.97
N PRO A 40 20.27 24.48 -29.35
CA PRO A 40 20.41 24.88 -27.97
C PRO A 40 20.12 26.39 -27.84
N SER A 41 19.23 26.74 -26.92
CA SER A 41 18.93 28.11 -26.51
C SER A 41 20.16 28.72 -25.81
N SER A 42 21.08 29.26 -26.60
CA SER A 42 22.41 29.76 -26.16
C SER A 42 22.36 30.98 -25.24
N SER A 43 21.19 31.53 -24.92
CA SER A 43 21.04 32.71 -24.08
C SER A 43 21.12 32.40 -22.58
N LYS A 44 20.61 31.25 -22.12
CA LYS A 44 20.60 30.91 -20.68
C LYS A 44 21.99 30.54 -20.14
N THR A 45 22.89 30.06 -20.99
CA THR A 45 24.26 29.68 -20.57
C THR A 45 25.15 30.88 -20.34
N ALA A 46 25.05 31.92 -21.17
CA ALA A 46 25.86 33.13 -21.04
C ALA A 46 25.57 33.89 -19.73
N ASP A 47 24.29 34.00 -19.35
CA ASP A 47 23.88 34.65 -18.09
C ASP A 47 24.36 33.88 -16.85
N ASN A 48 24.41 32.55 -16.93
CA ASN A 48 24.89 31.71 -15.83
C ASN A 48 26.42 31.79 -15.67
N GLU A 49 27.16 31.83 -16.78
CA GLU A 49 28.62 31.98 -16.76
C GLU A 49 29.05 33.30 -16.11
N ALA A 50 28.41 34.42 -16.48
CA ALA A 50 28.69 35.73 -15.90
C ALA A 50 28.36 35.78 -14.39
N ARG A 51 27.26 35.14 -13.98
CA ARG A 51 26.86 35.04 -12.56
C ARG A 51 27.85 34.20 -11.75
N MET A 52 28.26 33.05 -12.27
CA MET A 52 29.25 32.19 -11.62
C MET A 52 30.59 32.93 -11.47
N TYR A 53 31.03 33.63 -12.53
CA TYR A 53 32.26 34.41 -12.50
C TYR A 53 32.24 35.49 -11.41
N SER A 54 31.18 36.32 -11.40
CA SER A 54 31.00 37.34 -10.35
C SER A 54 30.97 36.74 -8.95
N HIS A 55 30.37 35.56 -8.80
CA HIS A 55 30.29 34.88 -7.51
C HIS A 55 31.65 34.39 -7.02
N PHE A 56 32.44 33.73 -7.88
CA PHE A 56 33.79 33.30 -7.50
C PHE A 56 34.73 34.48 -7.22
N MET A 57 34.59 35.59 -7.95
CA MET A 57 35.35 36.82 -7.66
C MET A 57 34.98 37.39 -6.29
N SER A 58 33.69 37.38 -5.91
CA SER A 58 33.26 37.81 -4.56
C SER A 58 33.78 36.92 -3.43
N LEU A 59 34.14 35.67 -3.75
CA LEU A 59 34.72 34.70 -2.82
C LEU A 59 36.25 34.76 -2.77
N GLY A 60 36.88 35.67 -3.51
CA GLY A 60 38.34 35.84 -3.54
C GLY A 60 39.06 34.82 -4.43
N ALA A 61 38.40 34.31 -5.47
CA ALA A 61 39.09 33.54 -6.50
C ALA A 61 40.18 34.39 -7.19
N PRO A 62 41.28 33.77 -7.67
CA PRO A 62 42.33 34.48 -8.41
C PRO A 62 41.75 35.15 -9.67
N GLU A 63 42.36 36.25 -10.11
CA GLU A 63 41.97 37.02 -11.30
C GLU A 63 42.15 36.18 -12.58
N VAL A 64 41.14 35.37 -12.91
CA VAL A 64 41.03 34.65 -14.18
C VAL A 64 40.25 35.53 -15.14
N GLY A 65 40.67 35.63 -16.40
CA GLY A 65 39.93 36.41 -17.40
C GLY A 65 38.55 35.79 -17.67
N GLU A 66 37.52 36.62 -17.90
CA GLU A 66 36.15 36.15 -18.16
C GLU A 66 36.06 35.15 -19.32
N GLN A 67 36.89 35.33 -20.36
CA GLN A 67 36.99 34.40 -21.49
C GLN A 67 37.61 33.05 -21.11
N GLU A 68 38.56 33.02 -20.18
CA GLU A 68 39.18 31.78 -19.68
C GLU A 68 38.21 31.04 -18.75
N PHE A 69 37.47 31.79 -17.93
CA PHE A 69 36.44 31.24 -17.06
C PHE A 69 35.27 30.63 -17.87
N GLY A 70 34.84 31.28 -18.95
CA GLY A 70 33.83 30.75 -19.87
C GLY A 70 34.28 29.48 -20.61
N ARG A 71 35.59 29.29 -20.82
CA ARG A 71 36.13 28.01 -21.33
C ARG A 71 36.08 26.91 -20.27
N LEU A 72 36.33 27.26 -19.01
CA LEU A 72 36.26 26.34 -17.86
C LEU A 72 34.82 25.91 -17.56
N CYS A 73 33.85 26.78 -17.81
CA CYS A 73 32.42 26.55 -17.56
C CYS A 73 31.72 25.77 -18.69
N ARG A 74 32.45 24.97 -19.47
CA ARG A 74 31.85 24.07 -20.47
C ARG A 74 31.94 22.61 -20.01
N GLY A 75 30.83 21.88 -20.14
CA GLY A 75 30.76 20.46 -19.82
C GLY A 75 30.55 20.15 -18.33
N PRO A 76 30.84 18.94 -17.85
CA PRO A 76 30.51 18.49 -16.49
C PRO A 76 31.25 19.24 -15.37
N LEU A 77 32.35 19.93 -15.71
CA LEU A 77 33.05 20.82 -14.78
C LEU A 77 32.20 22.06 -14.45
N ALA A 78 31.38 22.52 -15.40
CA ALA A 78 30.48 23.65 -15.19
C ALA A 78 29.46 23.37 -14.09
N ASP A 79 28.87 22.17 -14.10
CA ASP A 79 27.91 21.73 -13.09
C ASP A 79 28.56 21.64 -11.70
N ALA A 80 29.81 21.16 -11.63
CA ALA A 80 30.57 21.12 -10.39
C ALA A 80 30.91 22.52 -9.86
N LEU A 81 31.27 23.46 -10.75
CA LEU A 81 31.54 24.85 -10.40
C LEU A 81 30.26 25.59 -9.99
N LEU A 82 29.13 25.32 -10.65
CA LEU A 82 27.83 25.87 -10.27
C LEU A 82 27.41 25.36 -8.89
N PHE A 83 27.52 24.05 -8.66
CA PHE A 83 27.27 23.44 -7.35
C PHE A 83 28.17 24.07 -6.27
N ALA A 84 29.47 24.23 -6.53
CA ALA A 84 30.39 24.86 -5.61
C ALA A 84 30.04 26.32 -5.32
N ALA A 85 29.67 27.11 -6.34
CA ALA A 85 29.24 28.49 -6.18
C ALA A 85 28.01 28.59 -5.25
N GLU A 86 26.97 27.77 -5.49
CA GLU A 86 25.76 27.78 -4.66
C GLU A 86 26.03 27.37 -3.20
N HIS A 87 26.90 26.38 -2.97
CA HIS A 87 27.16 25.87 -1.63
C HIS A 87 28.12 26.74 -0.83
N VAL A 88 29.08 27.39 -1.48
CA VAL A 88 30.00 28.32 -0.81
C VAL A 88 29.26 29.61 -0.43
N LYS A 89 28.32 30.08 -1.26
CA LYS A 89 27.40 31.18 -0.91
C LYS A 89 26.66 30.94 0.40
N GLY A 90 26.08 29.75 0.56
CA GLY A 90 25.36 29.37 1.78
C GLY A 90 26.27 29.46 3.01
N ARG A 91 27.55 29.07 2.89
CA ARG A 91 28.51 29.17 3.99
C ARG A 91 28.91 30.60 4.31
N SER A 92 29.13 31.46 3.31
CA SER A 92 29.46 32.87 3.54
C SER A 92 28.29 33.65 4.14
N GLU A 93 27.06 33.38 3.70
CA GLU A 93 25.84 33.98 4.29
C GLU A 93 25.64 33.53 5.73
N THR A 94 25.87 32.25 6.03
CA THR A 94 25.82 31.72 7.39
C THR A 94 26.89 32.37 8.29
N ALA A 95 28.10 32.59 7.76
CA ALA A 95 29.16 33.29 8.48
C ALA A 95 28.79 34.76 8.77
N SER A 96 28.26 35.48 7.77
CA SER A 96 27.78 36.86 7.93
C SER A 96 26.66 36.96 8.97
N ALA A 97 25.70 36.02 8.95
CA ALA A 97 24.63 35.95 9.95
C ALA A 97 25.19 35.72 11.36
N ARG A 98 26.21 34.86 11.52
CA ARG A 98 26.90 34.65 12.81
C ARG A 98 27.59 35.92 13.30
N VAL A 99 28.27 36.66 12.42
CA VAL A 99 28.90 37.94 12.77
C VAL A 99 27.86 38.97 13.19
N ALA A 100 26.72 39.06 12.50
CA ALA A 100 25.62 39.96 12.88
C ALA A 100 25.00 39.58 14.24
N ILE A 101 24.79 38.29 14.50
CA ILE A 101 24.31 37.82 15.82
C ILE A 101 25.33 38.14 16.91
N GLN A 102 26.62 37.98 16.61
CA GLN A 102 27.68 38.25 17.57
C GLN A 102 27.82 39.75 17.86
N SER A 103 27.73 40.61 16.85
CA SER A 103 27.73 42.06 17.04
C SER A 103 26.51 42.54 17.83
N MET A 104 25.33 41.95 17.62
CA MET A 104 24.14 42.19 18.46
C MET A 104 24.34 41.74 19.93
N ARG A 105 25.10 40.66 20.16
CA ARG A 105 25.43 40.19 21.51
C ARG A 105 26.47 41.07 22.20
N GLU A 106 27.44 41.58 21.46
CA GLU A 106 28.52 42.43 21.98
C GLU A 106 28.02 43.85 22.25
N THR A 107 27.18 44.41 21.37
CA THR A 107 26.49 45.69 21.61
C THR A 107 25.53 45.61 22.81
N GLY A 108 24.94 44.44 23.08
CA GLY A 108 24.09 44.20 24.26
C GLY A 108 24.86 44.01 25.58
N LYS A 109 26.17 43.70 25.56
CA LYS A 109 26.97 43.45 26.78
C LYS A 109 27.62 44.71 27.37
N ASN A 110 27.74 45.80 26.61
CA ASN A 110 28.48 46.99 27.05
C ASN A 110 27.61 48.11 27.65
N LYS A 111 26.30 47.92 27.80
CA LYS A 111 25.46 48.84 28.59
C LYS A 111 25.34 48.31 30.01
N HIS A 112 26.38 48.56 30.80
CA HIS A 112 26.33 48.53 32.26
C HIS A 112 25.50 49.74 32.71
N VAL A 113 24.19 49.68 32.52
CA VAL A 113 23.25 50.62 33.13
C VAL A 113 22.94 50.03 34.49
N ASP A 114 23.71 50.49 35.49
CA ASP A 114 23.31 50.47 36.88
C ASP A 114 22.02 51.28 37.00
N THR A 115 20.89 50.62 36.97
CA THR A 115 19.67 51.13 37.57
C THR A 115 18.74 49.96 37.81
N ALA A 116 17.93 50.07 38.85
CA ALA A 116 16.82 49.17 39.15
C ALA A 116 15.72 49.22 38.05
N GLU A 117 16.10 49.08 36.77
CA GLU A 117 15.25 48.63 35.67
C GLU A 117 14.90 47.15 35.89
N SER A 118 14.11 47.00 36.95
CA SER A 118 12.94 46.16 37.02
C SER A 118 13.20 44.70 36.72
N SER A 119 13.44 43.93 37.79
CA SER A 119 13.17 42.49 37.84
C SER A 119 11.86 42.12 37.12
N TYR A 120 10.86 43.01 37.13
CA TYR A 120 9.64 42.95 36.34
C TYR A 120 9.86 42.90 34.82
N LEU A 121 10.72 43.71 34.21
CA LEU A 121 11.03 43.65 32.77
C LEU A 121 11.75 42.34 32.42
N ARG A 122 12.69 41.90 33.27
CA ARG A 122 13.36 40.61 33.10
C ARG A 122 12.37 39.43 33.22
N ALA A 123 11.46 39.48 34.18
CA ALA A 123 10.38 38.51 34.34
C ALA A 123 9.38 38.54 33.17
N ARG A 124 9.05 39.72 32.64
CA ARG A 124 8.20 39.89 31.45
C ARG A 124 8.86 39.30 30.20
N HIS A 125 10.16 39.52 29.99
CA HIS A 125 10.90 38.88 28.90
C HIS A 125 11.02 37.37 29.07
N ALA A 126 11.23 36.88 30.29
CA ALA A 126 11.23 35.44 30.58
C ALA A 126 9.86 34.83 30.27
N ASN A 127 8.76 35.47 30.69
CA ASN A 127 7.40 35.03 30.43
C ASN A 127 7.08 35.06 28.92
N ALA A 128 7.49 36.12 28.21
CA ALA A 128 7.33 36.18 26.76
C ALA A 128 8.08 35.03 26.06
N ARG A 129 9.30 34.70 26.51
CA ARG A 129 10.06 33.55 25.98
C ARG A 129 9.39 32.21 26.27
N THR A 130 8.84 32.02 27.47
CA THR A 130 8.12 30.77 27.79
C THR A 130 6.83 30.64 27.01
N VAL A 131 6.11 31.76 26.77
CA VAL A 131 4.92 31.77 25.91
C VAL A 131 5.29 31.48 24.45
N CYS A 132 6.34 32.10 23.90
CA CYS A 132 6.83 31.77 22.55
C CYS A 132 7.23 30.29 22.44
N ALA A 133 8.02 29.77 23.39
CA ALA A 133 8.42 28.37 23.40
C ALA A 133 7.23 27.40 23.51
N LYS A 134 6.19 27.78 24.26
CA LYS A 134 4.95 27.01 24.35
C LYS A 134 4.20 27.01 23.02
N ASN A 135 4.05 28.17 22.38
CA ASN A 135 3.41 28.28 21.06
C ASN A 135 4.18 27.49 19.99
N ASP A 136 5.51 27.54 20.02
CA ASP A 136 6.37 26.76 19.11
C ASP A 136 6.19 25.25 19.34
N TYR A 137 6.13 24.82 20.60
CA TYR A 137 5.85 23.43 20.96
C TYR A 137 4.46 22.97 20.49
N GLU A 138 3.42 23.78 20.71
CA GLU A 138 2.05 23.48 20.24
C GLU A 138 1.99 23.42 18.71
N SER A 139 2.68 24.33 18.01
CA SER A 139 2.81 24.30 16.56
C SER A 139 3.54 23.04 16.07
N MET A 140 4.66 22.67 16.70
CA MET A 140 5.37 21.43 16.35
C MET A 140 4.52 20.20 16.63
N GLN A 141 3.78 20.18 17.74
CA GLN A 141 2.87 19.10 18.08
C GLN A 141 1.72 18.98 17.05
N ALA A 142 1.17 20.09 16.58
CA ALA A 142 0.19 20.11 15.51
C ALA A 142 0.76 19.53 14.21
N THR A 143 1.96 19.96 13.79
CA THR A 143 2.62 19.42 12.58
C THR A 143 2.93 17.92 12.70
N LEU A 144 3.32 17.44 13.89
CA LEU A 144 3.57 16.03 14.14
C LEU A 144 2.28 15.20 14.06
N ASN A 145 1.17 15.73 14.60
CA ASN A 145 -0.13 15.09 14.52
C ASN A 145 -0.65 15.03 13.07
N ASP A 146 -0.43 16.08 12.29
CA ASP A 146 -0.83 16.11 10.88
C ASP A 146 0.02 15.16 10.04
N PHE A 147 1.34 15.08 10.30
CA PHE A 147 2.21 14.08 9.70
C PHE A 147 1.76 12.66 10.06
N SER A 148 1.43 12.40 11.34
CA SER A 148 0.93 11.10 11.79
C SER A 148 -0.38 10.70 11.10
N LYS A 149 -1.33 11.65 10.95
CA LYS A 149 -2.57 11.42 10.17
C LYS A 149 -2.28 11.15 8.69
N SER A 150 -1.32 11.86 8.10
CA SER A 150 -0.92 11.63 6.70
C SER A 150 -0.29 10.25 6.51
N VAL A 151 0.55 9.81 7.44
CA VAL A 151 1.15 8.46 7.42
C VAL A 151 0.06 7.40 7.56
N ALA A 152 -0.89 7.56 8.48
CA ALA A 152 -2.00 6.62 8.63
C ALA A 152 -2.89 6.53 7.37
N LYS A 153 -3.11 7.65 6.67
CA LYS A 153 -3.82 7.65 5.37
C LYS A 153 -3.04 6.88 4.30
N LEU A 154 -1.72 7.12 4.18
CA LEU A 154 -0.86 6.41 3.24
C LEU A 154 -0.79 4.90 3.54
N GLU A 155 -0.70 4.51 4.81
CA GLU A 155 -0.73 3.09 5.22
C GLU A 155 -2.04 2.39 4.82
N ASN A 156 -3.17 3.06 5.02
CA ASN A 156 -4.47 2.55 4.59
C ASN A 156 -4.57 2.42 3.06
N GLU A 157 -4.01 3.37 2.32
CA GLU A 157 -3.96 3.33 0.85
C GLU A 157 -3.06 2.18 0.36
N VAL A 158 -1.89 2.00 0.96
CA VAL A 158 -0.99 0.88 0.68
C VAL A 158 -1.68 -0.46 0.94
N TYR A 159 -2.38 -0.60 2.07
CA TYR A 159 -3.16 -1.80 2.38
C TYR A 159 -4.26 -2.06 1.34
N HIS A 160 -4.98 -1.01 0.92
CA HIS A 160 -6.03 -1.10 -0.08
C HIS A 160 -5.46 -1.53 -1.45
N LEU A 161 -4.35 -0.92 -1.89
CA LEU A 161 -3.67 -1.25 -3.14
C LEU A 161 -3.10 -2.67 -3.12
N GLN A 162 -2.52 -3.11 -2.00
CA GLN A 162 -2.01 -4.46 -1.84
C GLN A 162 -3.13 -5.50 -1.96
N LYS A 163 -4.27 -5.25 -1.30
CA LYS A 163 -5.47 -6.10 -1.41
C LYS A 163 -6.02 -6.13 -2.85
N ALA A 164 -6.03 -4.99 -3.53
CA ALA A 164 -6.45 -4.92 -4.94
C ALA A 164 -5.50 -5.72 -5.85
N LEU A 165 -4.19 -5.68 -5.58
CA LEU A 165 -3.18 -6.45 -6.31
C LEU A 165 -3.35 -7.96 -6.10
N GLU A 166 -3.56 -8.39 -4.85
CA GLU A 166 -3.86 -9.80 -4.53
C GLU A 166 -5.13 -10.30 -5.22
N ASN A 167 -6.18 -9.49 -5.23
CA ASN A 167 -7.41 -9.80 -5.97
C ASN A 167 -7.14 -9.96 -7.47
N LYS A 168 -6.37 -9.05 -8.09
CA LYS A 168 -5.98 -9.15 -9.51
C LYS A 168 -5.15 -10.41 -9.78
N ARG A 169 -4.21 -10.76 -8.90
CA ARG A 169 -3.42 -12.00 -9.00
C ARG A 169 -4.31 -13.24 -8.95
N MET A 170 -5.28 -13.26 -8.05
CA MET A 170 -6.27 -14.34 -7.95
C MET A 170 -7.13 -14.45 -9.22
N THR A 171 -7.62 -13.33 -9.75
CA THR A 171 -8.38 -13.31 -11.01
C THR A 171 -7.56 -13.84 -12.18
N ILE A 172 -6.29 -13.44 -12.31
CA ILE A 172 -5.40 -13.94 -13.36
C ILE A 172 -5.17 -15.46 -13.21
N PHE A 173 -4.98 -15.94 -11.99
CA PHE A 173 -4.83 -17.38 -11.72
C PHE A 173 -6.09 -18.16 -12.13
N LEU A 174 -7.28 -17.64 -11.80
CA LEU A 174 -8.54 -18.26 -12.18
C LEU A 174 -8.74 -18.27 -13.70
N LEU A 175 -8.44 -17.16 -14.39
CA LEU A 175 -8.49 -17.08 -15.86
C LEU A 175 -7.53 -18.08 -16.51
N LYS A 176 -6.33 -18.30 -15.95
CA LYS A 176 -5.39 -19.34 -16.41
C LYS A 176 -5.97 -20.74 -16.24
N ILE A 177 -6.64 -21.03 -15.12
CA ILE A 177 -7.32 -22.31 -14.90
C ILE A 177 -8.45 -22.51 -15.90
N LEU A 178 -9.28 -21.48 -16.13
CA LEU A 178 -10.39 -21.53 -17.09
C LEU A 178 -9.86 -21.76 -18.51
N LYS A 179 -8.82 -21.03 -18.94
CA LYS A 179 -8.16 -21.26 -20.23
C LYS A 179 -7.65 -22.69 -20.37
N ARG A 180 -7.02 -23.25 -19.32
CA ARG A 180 -6.57 -24.65 -19.33
C ARG A 180 -7.74 -25.64 -19.44
N LYS A 181 -8.85 -25.39 -18.74
CA LYS A 181 -10.06 -26.21 -18.83
C LYS A 181 -10.68 -26.15 -20.22
N GLU A 182 -10.75 -24.97 -20.82
CA GLU A 182 -11.24 -24.79 -22.18
C GLU A 182 -10.37 -25.55 -23.19
N ASN A 183 -9.04 -25.43 -23.08
CA ASN A 183 -8.13 -26.21 -23.94
C ASN A 183 -8.35 -27.74 -23.82
N MET A 184 -8.58 -28.25 -22.60
CA MET A 184 -8.93 -29.68 -22.41
C MET A 184 -10.29 -30.03 -23.00
N HIS A 185 -11.25 -29.11 -22.92
CA HIS A 185 -12.59 -29.27 -23.50
C HIS A 185 -12.50 -29.31 -25.03
N SER A 186 -11.81 -28.36 -25.66
CA SER A 186 -11.56 -28.34 -27.10
C SER A 186 -10.82 -29.60 -27.56
N ALA A 187 -9.83 -30.10 -26.81
CA ALA A 187 -9.13 -31.34 -27.13
C ALA A 187 -10.06 -32.57 -27.09
N ARG A 188 -10.96 -32.65 -26.10
CA ARG A 188 -11.97 -33.72 -26.03
C ARG A 188 -12.98 -33.63 -27.16
N PHE A 189 -13.39 -32.41 -27.52
CA PHE A 189 -14.28 -32.18 -28.66
C PHE A 189 -13.64 -32.59 -29.98
N ALA A 190 -12.35 -32.28 -30.18
CA ALA A 190 -11.61 -32.75 -31.34
C ALA A 190 -11.56 -34.29 -31.41
N GLU A 191 -11.30 -34.95 -30.29
CA GLU A 191 -11.29 -36.42 -30.23
C GLU A 191 -12.68 -37.03 -30.47
N LEU A 192 -13.74 -36.39 -29.98
CA LEU A 192 -15.13 -36.79 -30.25
C LEU A 192 -15.48 -36.68 -31.74
N ILE A 193 -15.07 -35.60 -32.40
CA ILE A 193 -15.24 -35.43 -33.85
C ILE A 193 -14.48 -36.53 -34.58
N ARG A 194 -13.22 -36.79 -34.21
CA ARG A 194 -12.40 -37.87 -34.78
C ARG A 194 -13.09 -39.24 -34.65
N LEU A 195 -13.63 -39.56 -33.47
CA LEU A 195 -14.35 -40.83 -33.25
C LEU A 195 -15.66 -40.92 -34.03
N LEU A 196 -16.37 -39.80 -34.24
CA LEU A 196 -17.58 -39.77 -35.07
C LEU A 196 -17.25 -39.95 -36.55
N GLU A 197 -16.13 -39.40 -37.02
CA GLU A 197 -15.60 -39.62 -38.35
C GLU A 197 -15.18 -41.09 -38.53
N ASP A 198 -14.42 -41.66 -37.58
CA ASP A 198 -14.06 -43.09 -37.58
C ASP A 198 -15.32 -43.97 -37.64
N LEU A 199 -16.36 -43.68 -36.85
CA LEU A 199 -17.62 -44.42 -36.87
C LEU A 199 -18.38 -44.25 -38.18
N ARG A 200 -18.31 -43.07 -38.81
CA ARG A 200 -18.94 -42.80 -40.11
C ARG A 200 -18.23 -43.56 -41.24
N GLU A 201 -16.91 -43.67 -41.19
CA GLU A 201 -16.10 -44.42 -42.15
C GLU A 201 -16.25 -45.94 -41.96
N ASN A 202 -16.31 -46.41 -40.71
CA ASN A 202 -16.49 -47.83 -40.38
C ASN A 202 -17.95 -48.30 -40.43
N ALA A 203 -18.92 -47.38 -40.46
CA ALA A 203 -20.31 -47.75 -40.66
C ALA A 203 -20.42 -48.35 -42.07
N PRO A 204 -20.87 -49.63 -42.21
CA PRO A 204 -21.01 -50.22 -43.52
C PRO A 204 -21.92 -49.32 -44.35
N PRO A 205 -21.53 -48.98 -45.60
CA PRO A 205 -22.38 -48.19 -46.48
C PRO A 205 -23.74 -48.89 -46.48
N LYS A 206 -24.79 -48.16 -46.10
CA LYS A 206 -26.17 -48.68 -46.07
C LYS A 206 -26.55 -49.12 -47.49
N SER A 207 -26.14 -50.32 -47.88
CA SER A 207 -26.33 -50.91 -49.20
C SER A 207 -27.70 -51.58 -49.31
N GLY A 208 -28.73 -50.96 -48.74
CA GLY A 208 -30.04 -51.60 -48.63
C GLY A 208 -31.20 -50.65 -48.35
N PHE A 209 -31.08 -49.35 -48.62
CA PHE A 209 -32.28 -48.56 -48.93
C PHE A 209 -32.51 -48.65 -50.43
N GLU A 210 -32.91 -49.85 -50.85
CA GLU A 210 -33.57 -50.05 -52.12
C GLU A 210 -34.79 -49.12 -52.18
N LYS A 211 -34.95 -48.51 -53.34
CA LYS A 211 -36.14 -47.80 -53.79
C LYS A 211 -37.38 -48.62 -53.41
N LEU A 212 -38.08 -48.22 -52.36
CA LEU A 212 -39.49 -48.51 -52.26
C LEU A 212 -40.19 -47.49 -53.14
N ASP A 213 -40.46 -47.96 -54.34
CA ASP A 213 -41.29 -47.29 -55.31
C ASP A 213 -42.63 -46.87 -54.69
N ALA A 214 -43.15 -45.81 -55.27
CA ALA A 214 -44.43 -45.22 -54.99
C ALA A 214 -45.58 -46.24 -55.06
N GLU A 215 -46.67 -45.89 -54.39
CA GLU A 215 -48.02 -46.47 -54.52
C GLU A 215 -48.31 -47.72 -53.68
N SER A 216 -48.83 -47.51 -52.47
CA SER A 216 -50.26 -47.79 -52.25
C SER A 216 -50.73 -47.16 -50.95
N ASN A 217 -51.85 -46.43 -51.07
CA ASN A 217 -52.66 -45.92 -50.00
C ASN A 217 -53.24 -47.08 -49.19
N ASP A 218 -52.84 -47.20 -47.93
CA ASP A 218 -53.71 -47.47 -46.78
C ASP A 218 -52.83 -47.97 -45.63
N SER A 219 -52.43 -47.04 -44.76
CA SER A 219 -51.81 -47.39 -43.48
C SER A 219 -52.77 -47.05 -42.31
N PRO A 220 -52.92 -47.99 -41.35
CA PRO A 220 -53.78 -47.82 -40.18
C PRO A 220 -53.20 -46.77 -39.21
N PRO A 221 -54.00 -46.25 -38.25
CA PRO A 221 -53.63 -45.11 -37.42
C PRO A 221 -52.30 -45.33 -36.71
N TYR A 222 -51.36 -44.48 -37.07
CA TYR A 222 -50.01 -44.36 -36.57
C TYR A 222 -50.03 -44.27 -35.03
N LYS A 223 -49.82 -45.39 -34.36
CA LYS A 223 -49.42 -45.37 -32.95
C LYS A 223 -48.03 -44.74 -32.92
N PRO A 224 -47.82 -43.62 -32.22
CA PRO A 224 -46.49 -43.05 -32.08
C PRO A 224 -45.62 -44.12 -31.43
N SER A 225 -44.70 -44.69 -32.20
CA SER A 225 -43.61 -45.46 -31.64
C SER A 225 -42.94 -44.57 -30.61
N PRO A 226 -42.67 -45.07 -29.38
CA PRO A 226 -42.03 -44.28 -28.36
C PRO A 226 -40.73 -43.79 -28.95
N SER A 227 -40.61 -42.49 -29.14
CA SER A 227 -39.35 -41.84 -29.39
C SER A 227 -38.42 -42.35 -28.31
N PHE A 228 -37.47 -43.20 -28.67
CA PHE A 228 -36.28 -43.43 -27.88
C PHE A 228 -35.56 -42.09 -27.86
N SER A 229 -36.03 -41.17 -27.02
CA SER A 229 -35.17 -40.22 -26.38
C SER A 229 -34.11 -41.10 -25.73
N LEU A 230 -32.94 -41.19 -26.38
CA LEU A 230 -31.72 -41.48 -25.66
C LEU A 230 -31.64 -40.38 -24.60
N GLY A 231 -32.29 -40.63 -23.47
CA GLY A 231 -32.01 -40.02 -22.21
C GLY A 231 -30.58 -40.43 -21.93
N THR A 232 -29.64 -39.64 -22.45
CA THR A 232 -28.31 -39.51 -21.88
C THR A 232 -28.53 -39.54 -20.38
N ARG A 233 -28.01 -40.59 -19.72
CA ARG A 233 -28.05 -40.84 -18.28
C ARG A 233 -27.36 -39.70 -17.53
N VAL A 234 -27.98 -38.53 -17.57
CA VAL A 234 -27.59 -37.30 -16.87
C VAL A 234 -28.25 -37.26 -15.50
N GLU A 235 -29.25 -38.12 -15.24
CA GLU A 235 -29.95 -38.19 -13.96
C GLU A 235 -29.03 -38.42 -12.76
N PRO A 236 -28.09 -39.40 -12.72
CA PRO A 236 -27.28 -39.58 -11.52
C PRO A 236 -26.35 -38.40 -11.25
N THR A 237 -25.82 -37.75 -12.29
CA THR A 237 -24.98 -36.55 -12.10
C THR A 237 -25.81 -35.33 -11.69
N ARG A 238 -27.00 -35.17 -12.28
CA ARG A 238 -27.94 -34.09 -11.94
C ARG A 238 -28.48 -34.25 -10.53
N ASP A 239 -28.78 -35.47 -10.11
CA ASP A 239 -29.29 -35.80 -8.78
C ASP A 239 -28.21 -35.65 -7.72
N VAL A 240 -26.97 -36.09 -8.00
CA VAL A 240 -25.82 -35.84 -7.12
C VAL A 240 -25.55 -34.33 -7.00
N LEU A 241 -25.58 -33.57 -8.10
CA LEU A 241 -25.40 -32.11 -8.05
C LEU A 241 -26.56 -31.41 -7.33
N ALA A 242 -27.79 -31.90 -7.48
CA ALA A 242 -28.95 -31.37 -6.78
C ALA A 242 -28.91 -31.67 -5.27
N ALA A 243 -28.53 -32.89 -4.89
CA ALA A 243 -28.32 -33.31 -3.50
C ALA A 243 -27.18 -32.52 -2.86
N LEU A 244 -26.07 -32.32 -3.57
CA LEU A 244 -24.93 -31.54 -3.11
C LEU A 244 -25.29 -30.05 -2.96
N ARG A 245 -26.09 -29.49 -3.88
CA ARG A 245 -26.66 -28.14 -3.73
C ARG A 245 -27.61 -28.03 -2.53
N ALA A 246 -28.48 -29.01 -2.32
CA ALA A 246 -29.39 -29.03 -1.18
C ALA A 246 -28.61 -29.06 0.14
N HIS A 247 -27.54 -29.86 0.20
CA HIS A 247 -26.62 -29.94 1.32
C HIS A 247 -25.92 -28.60 1.60
N HIS A 248 -25.38 -27.92 0.58
CA HIS A 248 -24.80 -26.58 0.78
C HIS A 248 -25.81 -25.54 1.24
N VAL A 249 -27.04 -25.57 0.71
CA VAL A 249 -28.11 -24.67 1.19
C VAL A 249 -28.38 -24.94 2.67
N GLN A 250 -28.42 -26.21 3.08
CA GLN A 250 -28.59 -26.59 4.47
C GLN A 250 -27.43 -26.11 5.36
N LEU A 251 -26.17 -26.30 4.94
CA LEU A 251 -24.97 -25.77 5.62
C LEU A 251 -25.00 -24.24 5.75
N SER A 252 -25.39 -23.53 4.69
CA SER A 252 -25.46 -22.07 4.70
C SER A 252 -26.51 -21.56 5.68
N ARG A 253 -27.65 -22.28 5.80
CA ARG A 253 -28.67 -21.99 6.81
C ARG A 253 -28.12 -22.20 8.21
N PHE A 254 -27.46 -23.33 8.47
CA PHE A 254 -26.81 -23.60 9.76
C PHE A 254 -25.77 -22.54 10.15
N SER A 255 -24.96 -22.08 9.20
CA SER A 255 -23.99 -20.99 9.42
C SER A 255 -24.68 -19.68 9.84
N LYS A 256 -25.80 -19.32 9.20
CA LYS A 256 -26.60 -18.14 9.57
C LYS A 256 -27.22 -18.28 10.96
N TYR A 257 -27.68 -19.48 11.33
CA TYR A 257 -28.18 -19.74 12.69
C TYR A 257 -27.08 -19.67 13.75
N SER A 258 -25.85 -20.07 13.41
CA SER A 258 -24.69 -19.96 14.30
C SER A 258 -24.30 -18.51 14.61
N ALA A 259 -24.57 -17.57 13.71
CA ALA A 259 -24.28 -16.15 13.95
C ALA A 259 -25.24 -15.50 14.96
N ASN A 260 -26.43 -16.10 15.17
CA ASN A 260 -27.42 -15.67 16.16
C ASN A 260 -27.20 -16.36 17.52
N SER A 261 -26.00 -16.20 18.09
CA SER A 261 -25.56 -16.80 19.36
C SER A 261 -26.43 -16.43 20.57
N ALA A 262 -27.28 -15.40 20.46
CA ALA A 262 -28.26 -15.07 21.49
C ALA A 262 -29.31 -16.18 21.71
N SER A 263 -29.67 -16.93 20.66
CA SER A 263 -30.64 -18.02 20.77
C SER A 263 -30.02 -19.29 21.39
N THR A 264 -28.72 -19.53 21.21
CA THR A 264 -28.07 -20.76 21.70
C THR A 264 -27.96 -20.76 23.22
N GLY A 265 -27.70 -19.60 23.85
CA GLY A 265 -27.68 -19.48 25.32
C GLY A 265 -29.00 -19.89 25.98
N THR A 266 -30.14 -19.62 25.34
CA THR A 266 -31.46 -20.04 25.88
C THR A 266 -31.71 -21.54 25.76
N ALA A 267 -31.14 -22.21 24.75
CA ALA A 267 -31.28 -23.64 24.57
C ALA A 267 -30.34 -24.42 25.50
N GLU A 268 -29.12 -23.92 25.71
CA GLU A 268 -28.14 -24.51 26.64
C GLU A 268 -28.63 -24.44 28.09
N THR A 269 -29.16 -23.29 28.51
CA THR A 269 -29.75 -23.13 29.86
C THR A 269 -30.98 -24.01 30.06
N ARG A 270 -31.85 -24.16 29.05
CA ARG A 270 -32.96 -25.13 29.11
C ARG A 270 -32.47 -26.56 29.24
N LEU A 271 -31.45 -26.96 28.47
CA LEU A 271 -30.89 -28.31 28.56
C LEU A 271 -30.29 -28.56 29.95
N LEU A 272 -29.49 -27.63 30.47
CA LEU A 272 -28.93 -27.70 31.83
C LEU A 272 -30.02 -27.84 32.89
N LYS A 273 -31.07 -27.04 32.81
CA LYS A 273 -32.22 -27.11 33.74
C LYS A 273 -32.95 -28.45 33.67
N THR A 274 -33.15 -29.00 32.47
CA THR A 274 -33.77 -30.33 32.32
C THR A 274 -32.88 -31.45 32.86
N LEU A 275 -31.56 -31.34 32.68
CA LEU A 275 -30.59 -32.31 33.19
C LEU A 275 -30.50 -32.25 34.72
N ALA A 276 -30.49 -31.04 35.29
CA ALA A 276 -30.56 -30.79 36.73
C ALA A 276 -31.85 -31.37 37.33
N SER A 277 -32.99 -31.11 36.70
CA SER A 277 -34.29 -31.66 37.13
C SER A 277 -34.35 -33.18 37.03
N ALA A 278 -33.77 -33.79 36.00
CA ALA A 278 -33.75 -35.24 35.82
C ALA A 278 -32.83 -35.94 36.83
N MET A 279 -31.69 -35.33 37.16
CA MET A 279 -30.74 -35.84 38.15
C MET A 279 -31.11 -35.48 39.58
N LYS A 280 -32.12 -34.61 39.79
CA LYS A 280 -32.53 -34.05 41.09
C LYS A 280 -31.36 -33.37 41.83
N LEU A 281 -30.50 -32.70 41.08
CA LEU A 281 -29.32 -31.98 41.59
C LEU A 281 -29.41 -30.50 41.18
N PRO A 282 -28.76 -29.58 41.93
CA PRO A 282 -28.70 -28.17 41.52
C PRO A 282 -27.94 -28.00 40.20
N GLU A 283 -28.26 -26.94 39.45
CA GLU A 283 -27.71 -26.67 38.11
C GLU A 283 -26.16 -26.59 38.10
N ASP A 284 -25.56 -26.09 39.18
CA ASP A 284 -24.11 -25.94 39.34
C ASP A 284 -23.39 -27.21 39.83
N ASN A 285 -24.11 -28.33 40.00
CA ASN A 285 -23.48 -29.57 40.45
C ASN A 285 -22.53 -30.13 39.37
N VAL A 286 -21.32 -30.53 39.79
CA VAL A 286 -20.28 -31.10 38.90
C VAL A 286 -20.81 -32.28 38.07
N GLN A 287 -21.72 -33.09 38.61
CA GLN A 287 -22.32 -34.22 37.88
C GLN A 287 -23.27 -33.77 36.76
N VAL A 288 -24.01 -32.68 36.97
CA VAL A 288 -24.92 -32.10 35.96
C VAL A 288 -24.09 -31.48 34.83
N ILE A 289 -23.01 -30.76 35.16
CA ILE A 289 -22.06 -30.21 34.19
C ILE A 289 -21.36 -31.33 33.40
N ALA A 290 -20.94 -32.41 34.06
CA ALA A 290 -20.35 -33.58 33.40
C ALA A 290 -21.36 -34.27 32.46
N GLY A 291 -22.62 -34.41 32.88
CA GLY A 291 -23.72 -34.91 32.04
C GLY A 291 -23.95 -34.04 30.81
N TYR A 292 -24.03 -32.73 31.00
CA TYR A 292 -24.16 -31.74 29.92
C TYR A 292 -23.02 -31.83 28.92
N THR A 293 -21.77 -31.84 29.37
CA THR A 293 -20.61 -31.95 28.47
C THR A 293 -20.60 -33.25 27.67
N LYS A 294 -21.06 -34.37 28.25
CA LYS A 294 -21.21 -35.65 27.53
C LYS A 294 -22.32 -35.59 26.47
N CYS A 295 -23.48 -35.03 26.81
CA CYS A 295 -24.57 -34.80 25.85
C CYS A 295 -24.13 -33.87 24.72
N LEU A 296 -23.40 -32.81 25.03
CA LEU A 296 -22.86 -31.87 24.05
C LEU A 296 -21.83 -32.52 23.12
N LYS A 297 -20.95 -33.39 23.65
CA LYS A 297 -20.02 -34.19 22.83
C LYS A 297 -20.78 -35.12 21.89
N LEU A 298 -21.78 -35.86 22.38
CA LEU A 298 -22.61 -36.75 21.54
C LEU A 298 -23.41 -35.99 20.49
N ALA A 299 -23.99 -34.85 20.86
CA ALA A 299 -24.69 -33.97 19.94
C ALA A 299 -23.75 -33.45 18.84
N LYS A 300 -22.51 -33.08 19.18
CA LYS A 300 -21.49 -32.68 18.19
C LYS A 300 -21.11 -33.83 17.26
N ILE A 301 -20.98 -35.05 17.76
CA ILE A 301 -20.70 -36.23 16.94
C ILE A 301 -21.85 -36.48 15.96
N ARG A 302 -23.08 -36.57 16.46
CA ARG A 302 -24.29 -36.76 15.62
C ARG A 302 -24.49 -35.61 14.63
N ALA A 303 -24.22 -34.38 15.04
CA ALA A 303 -24.28 -33.24 14.13
C ALA A 303 -23.25 -33.39 13.00
N ARG A 304 -22.01 -33.79 13.31
CA ARG A 304 -21.00 -34.05 12.26
C ARG A 304 -21.41 -35.19 11.33
N GLU A 305 -21.93 -36.28 11.87
CA GLU A 305 -22.42 -37.41 11.08
C GLU A 305 -23.59 -37.00 10.17
N ASN A 306 -24.52 -36.20 10.68
CA ASN A 306 -25.66 -35.66 9.90
C ASN A 306 -25.25 -34.56 8.91
N LEU A 307 -24.09 -33.92 9.12
CA LEU A 307 -23.53 -32.90 8.22
C LEU A 307 -22.62 -33.51 7.15
N GLN A 308 -22.19 -34.77 7.29
CA GLN A 308 -21.50 -35.47 6.21
C GLN A 308 -22.49 -35.78 5.10
N TYR A 309 -22.07 -35.55 3.85
CA TYR A 309 -22.87 -35.91 2.70
C TYR A 309 -22.99 -37.44 2.66
N GLN A 310 -24.22 -37.94 2.73
CA GLN A 310 -24.50 -39.35 2.48
C GLN A 310 -24.87 -39.46 1.00
N SER A 311 -23.97 -40.08 0.23
CA SER A 311 -24.24 -40.34 -1.18
C SER A 311 -25.53 -41.18 -1.30
N PRO A 312 -26.50 -40.77 -2.15
CA PRO A 312 -27.72 -41.54 -2.40
C PRO A 312 -27.46 -42.84 -3.18
N LEU A 313 -26.22 -43.10 -3.59
CA LEU A 313 -25.83 -44.36 -4.21
C LEU A 313 -25.74 -45.44 -3.12
N ASP A 314 -26.63 -46.41 -3.20
CA ASP A 314 -26.76 -47.50 -2.23
C ASP A 314 -25.41 -48.25 -2.09
N PRO A 315 -24.73 -48.17 -0.93
CA PRO A 315 -23.42 -48.79 -0.73
C PRO A 315 -23.49 -50.33 -0.73
N LYS A 316 -24.70 -50.91 -0.82
CA LYS A 316 -24.98 -52.34 -0.71
C LYS A 316 -25.08 -53.08 -2.05
N SER A 317 -24.91 -52.40 -3.19
CA SER A 317 -25.10 -53.03 -4.52
C SER A 317 -23.86 -53.74 -5.09
N THR A 318 -22.69 -53.64 -4.46
CA THR A 318 -21.48 -54.39 -4.82
C THR A 318 -21.36 -55.66 -3.98
N SER A 319 -22.24 -56.63 -4.26
CA SER A 319 -22.12 -58.00 -3.77
C SER A 319 -21.30 -58.81 -4.77
N GLU A 320 -20.22 -59.45 -4.28
CA GLU A 320 -19.50 -60.59 -4.89
C GLU A 320 -18.34 -60.37 -5.89
N ALA A 321 -17.66 -59.22 -5.91
CA ALA A 321 -16.38 -59.12 -6.63
C ALA A 321 -15.26 -58.51 -5.76
N ASP A 322 -14.35 -59.39 -5.30
CA ASP A 322 -13.05 -59.13 -4.68
C ASP A 322 -13.02 -58.02 -3.59
N ASP A 323 -13.24 -58.42 -2.33
CA ASP A 323 -13.14 -57.57 -1.13
C ASP A 323 -11.82 -56.77 -1.03
N ILE A 324 -10.75 -57.23 -1.68
CA ILE A 324 -9.44 -56.56 -1.69
C ILE A 324 -9.45 -55.31 -2.59
N ASN A 325 -10.31 -55.25 -3.62
CA ASN A 325 -10.46 -54.08 -4.47
C ASN A 325 -11.55 -53.10 -3.98
N LEU A 326 -12.52 -53.57 -3.20
CA LEU A 326 -13.62 -52.72 -2.73
C LEU A 326 -13.13 -51.58 -1.84
N ASP A 327 -12.22 -51.86 -0.90
CA ASP A 327 -11.69 -50.86 0.03
C ASP A 327 -10.83 -49.79 -0.69
N ALA A 328 -10.11 -50.19 -1.75
CA ALA A 328 -9.35 -49.28 -2.60
C ALA A 328 -10.27 -48.40 -3.47
N VAL A 329 -11.36 -48.97 -4.00
CA VAL A 329 -12.39 -48.22 -4.74
C VAL A 329 -13.11 -47.25 -3.81
N LEU A 330 -13.47 -47.67 -2.60
CA LEU A 330 -14.16 -46.85 -1.60
C LEU A 330 -13.29 -45.67 -1.16
N LYS A 331 -12.00 -45.88 -0.89
CA LYS A 331 -11.03 -44.80 -0.64
C LYS A 331 -10.91 -43.83 -1.82
N ARG A 332 -10.92 -44.35 -3.05
CA ARG A 332 -10.87 -43.51 -4.27
C ARG A 332 -12.16 -42.70 -4.45
N VAL A 333 -13.32 -43.28 -4.13
CA VAL A 333 -14.62 -42.59 -4.16
C VAL A 333 -14.64 -41.49 -3.12
N ILE A 334 -14.28 -41.77 -1.86
CA ILE A 334 -14.17 -40.75 -0.79
C ILE A 334 -13.22 -39.62 -1.21
N HIS A 335 -12.07 -39.94 -1.79
CA HIS A 335 -11.12 -38.93 -2.24
C HIS A 335 -11.69 -38.05 -3.36
N LYS A 336 -12.38 -38.65 -4.34
CA LYS A 336 -13.05 -37.90 -5.41
C LYS A 336 -14.19 -37.05 -4.88
N GLU A 337 -14.98 -37.57 -3.96
CA GLU A 337 -16.07 -36.86 -3.30
C GLU A 337 -15.54 -35.65 -2.53
N ASN A 338 -14.50 -35.83 -1.71
CA ASN A 338 -13.83 -34.73 -1.01
C ASN A 338 -13.30 -33.67 -1.98
N ASN A 339 -12.75 -34.08 -3.12
CA ASN A 339 -12.25 -33.15 -4.13
C ASN A 339 -13.39 -32.39 -4.84
N VAL A 340 -14.51 -33.05 -5.13
CA VAL A 340 -15.72 -32.41 -5.68
C VAL A 340 -16.32 -31.44 -4.67
N GLN A 341 -16.38 -31.83 -3.40
CA GLN A 341 -16.84 -30.98 -2.31
C GLN A 341 -15.95 -29.74 -2.18
N HIS A 342 -14.63 -29.91 -2.15
CA HIS A 342 -13.68 -28.80 -2.09
C HIS A 342 -13.79 -27.86 -3.29
N LEU A 343 -13.97 -28.39 -4.51
CA LEU A 343 -14.20 -27.60 -5.71
C LEU A 343 -15.53 -26.84 -5.66
N SER A 344 -16.58 -27.47 -5.13
CA SER A 344 -17.89 -26.85 -4.93
C SER A 344 -17.82 -25.72 -3.92
N ASP A 345 -17.21 -25.96 -2.74
CA ASP A 345 -16.96 -24.95 -1.71
C ASP A 345 -16.16 -23.77 -2.26
N SER A 346 -15.10 -24.05 -3.03
CA SER A 346 -14.29 -23.01 -3.68
C SER A 346 -15.08 -22.19 -4.69
N ALA A 347 -15.96 -22.83 -5.48
CA ALA A 347 -16.81 -22.14 -6.45
C ALA A 347 -17.86 -21.25 -5.76
N VAL A 348 -18.46 -21.71 -4.66
CA VAL A 348 -19.40 -20.93 -3.86
C VAL A 348 -18.72 -19.74 -3.18
N ALA A 349 -17.52 -19.94 -2.61
CA ALA A 349 -16.72 -18.87 -2.03
C ALA A 349 -16.37 -17.80 -3.09
N LEU A 350 -15.97 -18.23 -4.28
CA LEU A 350 -15.73 -17.34 -5.41
C LEU A 350 -17.00 -16.56 -5.79
N GLN A 351 -18.13 -17.24 -5.96
CA GLN A 351 -19.40 -16.59 -6.29
C GLN A 351 -19.78 -15.53 -5.24
N TRP A 352 -19.59 -15.83 -3.95
CA TRP A 352 -19.86 -14.90 -2.86
C TRP A 352 -18.94 -13.69 -2.88
N SER A 353 -17.64 -13.90 -3.11
CA SER A 353 -16.67 -12.80 -3.25
C SER A 353 -16.95 -11.90 -4.46
N CYS A 354 -17.32 -12.48 -5.61
CA CYS A 354 -17.75 -11.72 -6.79
C CYS A 354 -19.01 -10.90 -6.49
N GLY A 355 -20.02 -11.51 -5.83
CA GLY A 355 -21.24 -10.80 -5.43
C GLY A 355 -20.95 -9.61 -4.50
N ARG A 356 -20.06 -9.79 -3.52
CA ARG A 356 -19.64 -8.72 -2.61
C ARG A 356 -18.85 -7.62 -3.33
N ALA A 357 -18.00 -7.97 -4.28
CA ALA A 357 -17.27 -7.00 -5.10
C ALA A 357 -18.23 -6.15 -5.95
N VAL A 358 -19.21 -6.78 -6.59
CA VAL A 358 -20.25 -6.06 -7.35
C VAL A 358 -21.04 -5.13 -6.43
N GLN A 359 -21.49 -5.59 -5.26
CA GLN A 359 -22.19 -4.74 -4.29
C GLN A 359 -21.34 -3.56 -3.83
N SER A 360 -20.04 -3.76 -3.60
CA SER A 360 -19.13 -2.68 -3.22
C SER A 360 -18.94 -1.65 -4.34
N ILE A 361 -18.87 -2.10 -5.59
CA ILE A 361 -18.78 -1.21 -6.76
C ILE A 361 -20.09 -0.43 -6.90
N SER A 362 -21.25 -1.10 -6.81
CA SER A 362 -22.55 -0.44 -6.85
C SER A 362 -22.68 0.62 -5.73
N ALA A 363 -22.32 0.27 -4.50
CA ALA A 363 -22.33 1.22 -3.38
C ALA A 363 -21.41 2.41 -3.63
N PHE A 364 -20.18 2.18 -4.11
CA PHE A 364 -19.25 3.26 -4.45
C PHE A 364 -19.79 4.18 -5.56
N VAL A 365 -20.42 3.60 -6.59
CA VAL A 365 -21.04 4.34 -7.69
C VAL A 365 -22.23 5.17 -7.21
N GLU A 366 -23.03 4.64 -6.29
CA GLU A 366 -24.23 5.30 -5.77
C GLU A 366 -23.92 6.37 -4.73
N THR A 367 -22.93 6.16 -3.86
CA THR A 367 -22.65 7.08 -2.74
C THR A 367 -21.45 7.97 -2.99
N THR A 368 -20.31 7.39 -3.38
CA THR A 368 -19.03 8.11 -3.41
C THR A 368 -18.87 8.94 -4.68
N ILE A 369 -19.34 8.46 -5.84
CA ILE A 369 -19.21 9.21 -7.10
C ILE A 369 -19.97 10.54 -7.06
N PRO A 370 -21.22 10.63 -6.57
CA PRO A 370 -21.92 11.91 -6.45
C PRO A 370 -21.21 12.88 -5.51
N GLU A 371 -20.81 12.43 -4.32
CA GLU A 371 -20.09 13.27 -3.35
C GLU A 371 -18.76 13.78 -3.92
N LEU A 372 -18.00 12.92 -4.61
CA LEU A 372 -16.75 13.33 -5.25
C LEU A 372 -17.01 14.32 -6.40
N ARG A 373 -18.07 14.13 -7.18
CA ARG A 373 -18.46 15.08 -8.24
C ARG A 373 -18.89 16.43 -7.68
N GLU A 374 -19.61 16.43 -6.57
CA GLU A 374 -20.03 17.66 -5.88
C GLU A 374 -18.82 18.39 -5.31
N SER A 375 -17.95 17.68 -4.58
CA SER A 375 -16.70 18.25 -4.05
C SER A 375 -15.79 18.80 -5.15
N LEU A 376 -15.63 18.09 -6.26
CA LEU A 376 -14.85 18.59 -7.41
C LEU A 376 -15.51 19.80 -8.08
N ARG A 377 -16.84 19.87 -8.11
CA ARG A 377 -17.58 21.02 -8.65
C ARG A 377 -17.46 22.23 -7.71
N GLU A 378 -17.52 22.03 -6.40
CA GLU A 378 -17.26 23.07 -5.41
C GLU A 378 -15.83 23.60 -5.54
N GLU A 379 -14.83 22.72 -5.61
CA GLU A 379 -13.43 23.10 -5.79
C GLU A 379 -13.21 23.82 -7.14
N ALA A 380 -13.86 23.36 -8.21
CA ALA A 380 -13.84 24.06 -9.50
C ALA A 380 -14.44 25.47 -9.40
N SER A 381 -15.54 25.66 -8.67
CA SER A 381 -16.15 26.98 -8.47
C SER A 381 -15.29 27.92 -7.62
N VAL A 382 -14.61 27.36 -6.60
CA VAL A 382 -13.68 28.12 -5.75
C VAL A 382 -12.46 28.56 -6.56
N THR A 383 -11.89 27.66 -7.36
CA THR A 383 -10.75 27.96 -8.22
C THR A 383 -11.10 28.95 -9.32
N GLU A 384 -12.31 28.90 -9.88
CA GLU A 384 -12.83 29.93 -10.79
C GLU A 384 -12.85 31.31 -10.12
N GLY A 385 -13.36 31.40 -8.88
CA GLY A 385 -13.32 32.63 -8.09
C GLY A 385 -11.91 33.16 -7.82
N TYR A 386 -10.92 32.28 -7.58
CA TYR A 386 -9.52 32.67 -7.47
C TYR A 386 -8.95 33.20 -8.79
N VAL A 387 -9.26 32.56 -9.91
CA VAL A 387 -8.85 33.02 -11.25
C VAL A 387 -9.45 34.39 -11.55
N ASP A 388 -10.71 34.61 -11.21
CA ASP A 388 -11.37 35.91 -11.37
C ASP A 388 -10.77 36.99 -10.47
N ALA A 389 -10.46 36.67 -9.21
CA ALA A 389 -9.77 37.60 -8.32
C ALA A 389 -8.38 37.97 -8.85
N LEU A 390 -7.63 36.99 -9.37
CA LEU A 390 -6.34 37.24 -10.02
C LEU A 390 -6.52 38.09 -11.28
N ARG A 391 -7.51 37.78 -12.12
CA ARG A 391 -7.83 38.55 -13.33
C ARG A 391 -8.15 40.00 -13.00
N LEU A 392 -9.01 40.25 -11.99
CA LEU A 392 -9.33 41.59 -11.52
C LEU A 392 -8.11 42.31 -10.95
N SER A 393 -7.23 41.60 -10.22
CA SER A 393 -5.99 42.21 -9.70
C SER A 393 -5.05 42.66 -10.83
N VAL A 394 -4.96 41.88 -11.91
CA VAL A 394 -4.14 42.23 -13.09
C VAL A 394 -4.74 43.41 -13.83
N VAL A 395 -6.05 43.44 -14.04
CA VAL A 395 -6.75 44.56 -14.69
C VAL A 395 -6.59 45.85 -13.89
N ASN A 396 -6.82 45.82 -12.56
CA ASN A 396 -6.67 46.98 -11.69
C ASN A 396 -5.21 47.50 -11.64
N ARG A 397 -4.22 46.61 -11.75
CA ARG A 397 -2.80 46.99 -11.81
C ARG A 397 -2.40 47.63 -13.15
N ALA A 398 -3.04 47.22 -14.25
CA ALA A 398 -2.83 47.82 -15.56
C ALA A 398 -3.44 49.24 -15.64
N GLU A 399 -4.63 49.45 -15.07
CA GLU A 399 -5.29 50.76 -15.06
C GLU A 399 -4.54 51.79 -14.19
N THR A 400 -4.09 51.39 -13.00
CA THR A 400 -3.29 52.26 -12.11
C THR A 400 -1.93 52.66 -12.70
N SER A 401 -1.38 51.87 -13.62
CA SER A 401 -0.11 52.19 -14.30
C SER A 401 -0.24 53.25 -15.40
N THR A 402 -1.45 53.54 -15.88
CA THR A 402 -1.65 54.49 -17.00
C THR A 402 -2.05 55.90 -16.56
N MET A 403 -2.39 56.11 -15.28
CA MET A 403 -2.96 57.37 -14.80
C MET A 403 -2.00 58.29 -14.02
N THR A 404 -0.69 58.12 -14.17
CA THR A 404 0.32 58.99 -13.52
C THR A 404 1.23 59.67 -14.56
N TYR A 405 0.64 60.32 -15.54
CA TYR A 405 1.32 61.35 -16.34
C TYR A 405 1.07 62.71 -15.70
N GLY A 406 2.01 63.15 -14.86
CA GLY A 406 2.06 64.54 -14.42
C GLY A 406 2.45 64.74 -12.96
N SER A 407 3.69 64.43 -12.59
CA SER A 407 4.49 65.38 -11.81
C SER A 407 5.93 64.90 -11.77
N ALA A 408 6.82 65.85 -11.98
CA ALA A 408 8.23 65.68 -12.18
C ALA A 408 8.94 65.09 -10.95
N ASP A 409 9.92 64.25 -11.27
CA ASP A 409 11.28 64.34 -10.73
C ASP A 409 11.45 64.16 -9.21
N THR A 410 11.68 62.91 -8.79
CA THR A 410 12.82 62.51 -7.94
C THR A 410 12.79 61.00 -7.62
N GLY A 411 13.81 60.27 -8.10
CA GLY A 411 14.40 59.07 -7.48
C GLY A 411 13.50 57.85 -7.19
N SER A 412 13.28 57.00 -8.18
CA SER A 412 12.53 55.72 -8.06
C SER A 412 13.42 54.51 -7.69
N PRO A 413 13.13 53.78 -6.57
CA PRO A 413 13.74 52.49 -6.24
C PRO A 413 12.83 51.25 -6.49
N TYR A 414 11.73 51.37 -7.25
CA TYR A 414 10.74 50.27 -7.38
C TYR A 414 10.57 49.75 -8.83
N GLN A 415 11.63 49.20 -9.43
CA GLN A 415 11.58 48.54 -10.74
C GLN A 415 11.60 46.99 -10.70
N HIS A 416 11.47 46.35 -9.54
CA HIS A 416 11.55 44.88 -9.43
C HIS A 416 10.22 44.13 -9.59
N GLU A 417 9.09 44.81 -9.75
CA GLU A 417 7.78 44.16 -9.74
C GLU A 417 7.33 43.54 -11.08
N GLY A 418 7.96 43.90 -12.20
CA GLY A 418 7.59 43.35 -13.52
C GLY A 418 8.12 41.94 -13.82
N LYS A 419 9.19 41.50 -13.13
CA LYS A 419 9.83 40.20 -13.38
C LYS A 419 9.12 39.03 -12.69
N ALA A 420 8.28 39.30 -11.69
CA ALA A 420 7.56 38.27 -10.96
C ALA A 420 6.50 37.57 -11.83
N TRP A 421 5.79 38.33 -12.68
CA TRP A 421 4.75 37.78 -13.55
C TRP A 421 5.29 36.82 -14.62
N HIS A 422 6.37 37.19 -15.31
CA HIS A 422 6.98 36.30 -16.30
C HIS A 422 7.52 35.02 -15.67
N ARG A 423 8.06 35.10 -14.45
CA ARG A 423 8.53 33.93 -13.72
C ARG A 423 7.38 33.01 -13.31
N THR A 424 6.27 33.56 -12.81
CA THR A 424 5.08 32.75 -12.50
C THR A 424 4.48 32.11 -13.75
N LEU A 425 4.54 32.78 -14.91
CA LEU A 425 4.03 32.24 -16.17
C LEU A 425 4.93 31.12 -16.71
N GLU A 426 6.25 31.27 -16.58
CA GLU A 426 7.22 30.21 -16.91
C GLU A 426 7.06 29.00 -15.96
N GLU A 427 6.83 29.22 -14.66
CA GLU A 427 6.57 28.15 -13.69
C GLU A 427 5.27 27.38 -13.99
N VAL A 428 4.19 28.09 -14.34
CA VAL A 428 2.92 27.45 -14.74
C VAL A 428 3.09 26.67 -16.05
N GLN A 429 3.80 27.21 -17.03
CA GLN A 429 4.08 26.50 -18.28
C GLN A 429 4.88 25.22 -18.02
N THR A 430 5.92 25.28 -17.17
CA THR A 430 6.76 24.13 -16.83
C THR A 430 5.93 23.03 -16.15
N ALA A 431 5.04 23.40 -15.24
CA ALA A 431 4.15 22.45 -14.57
C ALA A 431 3.16 21.76 -15.55
N ILE A 432 2.65 22.49 -16.55
CA ILE A 432 1.78 21.93 -17.60
C ILE A 432 2.56 20.95 -18.48
N GLU A 433 3.79 21.29 -18.86
CA GLU A 433 4.65 20.40 -19.66
C GLU A 433 5.00 19.12 -18.88
N GLU A 434 5.31 19.22 -17.59
CA GLU A 434 5.59 18.06 -16.73
C GLU A 434 4.39 17.12 -16.57
N THR A 435 3.20 17.69 -16.33
CA THR A 435 1.97 16.90 -16.20
C THR A 435 1.61 16.21 -17.51
N TYR A 436 1.76 16.88 -18.65
CA TYR A 436 1.55 16.29 -19.97
C TYR A 436 2.57 15.18 -20.27
N ALA A 437 3.85 15.39 -19.96
CA ALA A 437 4.89 14.37 -20.11
C ALA A 437 4.61 13.12 -19.27
N ARG A 438 4.13 13.31 -18.03
CA ARG A 438 3.75 12.22 -17.13
C ARG A 438 2.52 11.47 -17.65
N GLU A 439 1.51 12.16 -18.15
CA GLU A 439 0.34 11.53 -18.76
C GLU A 439 0.72 10.74 -20.02
N GLN A 440 1.56 11.32 -20.88
CA GLN A 440 2.02 10.68 -22.10
C GLN A 440 2.88 9.44 -21.78
N PHE A 441 3.68 9.48 -20.73
CA PHE A 441 4.40 8.32 -20.21
C PHE A 441 3.43 7.22 -19.75
N LEU A 442 2.40 7.56 -18.97
CA LEU A 442 1.40 6.59 -18.50
C LEU A 442 0.59 5.98 -19.66
N ARG A 443 0.26 6.77 -20.69
CA ARG A 443 -0.43 6.28 -21.90
C ARG A 443 0.48 5.40 -22.77
N ARG A 444 1.77 5.71 -22.86
CA ARG A 444 2.77 4.92 -23.61
C ARG A 444 3.29 3.71 -22.84
N ALA A 445 3.18 3.70 -21.52
CA ALA A 445 3.32 2.52 -20.70
C ALA A 445 2.11 1.60 -20.91
N THR A 446 1.94 1.12 -22.15
CA THR A 446 1.15 -0.08 -22.41
C THR A 446 1.67 -1.15 -21.47
N LEU A 447 0.85 -1.51 -20.47
CA LEU A 447 1.05 -2.64 -19.59
C LEU A 447 1.39 -3.83 -20.49
N LEU A 448 2.69 -4.12 -20.61
CA LEU A 448 3.23 -5.17 -21.47
C LEU A 448 2.47 -6.44 -21.11
N ASP A 449 1.69 -6.91 -22.07
CA ASP A 449 0.82 -8.05 -21.90
C ASP A 449 1.72 -9.25 -21.61
N SER A 450 1.76 -9.64 -20.33
CA SER A 450 2.71 -10.54 -19.67
C SER A 450 2.67 -12.00 -20.15
N SER A 451 2.24 -12.24 -21.38
CA SER A 451 1.83 -13.57 -21.78
C SER A 451 3.02 -14.51 -22.02
N ASN A 452 4.08 -14.20 -22.81
CA ASN A 452 4.91 -15.34 -23.27
C ASN A 452 6.44 -15.19 -23.40
N ALA A 453 7.08 -14.01 -23.39
CA ALA A 453 8.52 -13.95 -23.74
C ALA A 453 9.52 -13.76 -22.58
N HIS A 454 9.14 -13.12 -21.46
CA HIS A 454 10.12 -12.66 -20.45
C HIS A 454 9.88 -13.21 -19.02
N GLN A 455 9.22 -14.35 -18.86
CA GLN A 455 8.96 -14.91 -17.51
C GLN A 455 10.23 -15.16 -16.68
N HIS A 456 11.37 -15.46 -17.33
CA HIS A 456 12.63 -15.67 -16.63
C HIS A 456 13.25 -14.36 -16.14
N GLU A 457 13.35 -13.35 -17.02
CA GLU A 457 13.85 -12.02 -16.66
C GLU A 457 12.97 -11.34 -15.61
N HIS A 458 11.64 -11.50 -15.69
CA HIS A 458 10.74 -11.00 -14.66
C HIS A 458 10.91 -11.72 -13.31
N ARG A 459 11.21 -13.03 -13.29
CA ARG A 459 11.50 -13.73 -12.03
C ARG A 459 12.80 -13.24 -11.40
N GLU A 460 13.82 -12.99 -12.19
CA GLU A 460 15.10 -12.46 -11.71
C GLU A 460 14.97 -11.01 -11.23
N LEU A 461 14.19 -10.19 -11.94
CA LEU A 461 13.85 -8.83 -11.50
C LEU A 461 13.03 -8.82 -10.21
N ILE A 462 12.08 -9.75 -10.05
CA ILE A 462 11.31 -9.89 -8.81
C ILE A 462 12.24 -10.36 -7.67
N ALA A 463 13.12 -11.33 -7.93
CA ALA A 463 14.05 -11.83 -6.92
C ALA A 463 15.01 -10.73 -6.44
N THR A 464 15.60 -9.97 -7.36
CA THR A 464 16.47 -8.82 -7.02
C THR A 464 15.70 -7.73 -6.27
N HIS A 465 14.44 -7.46 -6.64
CA HIS A 465 13.60 -6.53 -5.90
C HIS A 465 13.30 -7.01 -4.48
N MET A 466 12.96 -8.29 -4.30
CA MET A 466 12.73 -8.87 -2.97
C MET A 466 13.99 -8.86 -2.11
N GLU A 467 15.17 -9.09 -2.70
CA GLU A 467 16.45 -8.99 -1.98
C GLU A 467 16.76 -7.54 -1.56
N LEU A 468 16.54 -6.57 -2.44
CA LEU A 468 16.70 -5.15 -2.13
C LEU A 468 15.71 -4.69 -1.05
N GLN A 469 14.48 -5.18 -1.11
CA GLN A 469 13.45 -4.90 -0.11
C GLN A 469 13.84 -5.49 1.25
N ALA A 470 14.30 -6.74 1.31
CA ALA A 470 14.78 -7.36 2.54
C ALA A 470 15.96 -6.58 3.15
N LYS A 471 16.91 -6.10 2.33
CA LYS A 471 18.02 -5.24 2.80
C LYS A 471 17.55 -3.88 3.31
N ALA A 472 16.52 -3.30 2.69
CA ALA A 472 15.92 -2.06 3.16
C ALA A 472 15.22 -2.26 4.51
N ASP A 473 14.43 -3.33 4.64
CA ASP A 473 13.74 -3.69 5.87
C ASP A 473 14.73 -3.98 7.01
N GLU A 474 15.84 -4.65 6.73
CA GLU A 474 16.93 -4.87 7.68
C GLU A 474 17.55 -3.55 8.17
N ARG A 475 17.80 -2.60 7.25
CA ARG A 475 18.32 -1.26 7.60
C ARG A 475 17.32 -0.48 8.45
N ILE A 476 16.03 -0.53 8.12
CA ILE A 476 14.97 0.12 8.88
C ILE A 476 14.87 -0.50 10.28
N GLY A 477 14.90 -1.83 10.38
CA GLY A 477 14.91 -2.55 11.65
C GLY A 477 16.10 -2.16 12.53
N ASN A 478 17.30 -2.09 11.97
CA ASN A 478 18.50 -1.66 12.68
C ASN A 478 18.42 -0.20 13.16
N LEU A 479 17.82 0.68 12.35
CA LEU A 479 17.65 2.09 12.70
C LEU A 479 16.59 2.27 13.81
N LEU A 480 15.49 1.52 13.76
CA LEU A 480 14.47 1.48 14.81
C LEU A 480 15.03 0.93 16.12
N ALA A 481 15.79 -0.16 16.07
CA ALA A 481 16.46 -0.73 17.24
C ALA A 481 17.40 0.30 17.90
N ARG A 482 18.21 1.01 17.11
CA ARG A 482 19.07 2.09 17.62
C ARG A 482 18.26 3.26 18.20
N LYS A 483 17.13 3.63 17.60
CA LYS A 483 16.25 4.69 18.13
C LYS A 483 15.60 4.28 19.46
N LEU A 484 15.15 3.02 19.59
CA LEU A 484 14.61 2.48 20.83
C LEU A 484 15.66 2.45 21.94
N GLU A 485 16.89 2.07 21.62
CA GLU A 485 17.98 2.08 22.60
C GLU A 485 18.32 3.50 23.04
N LYS A 486 18.35 4.46 22.11
CA LYS A 486 18.51 5.89 22.46
C LYS A 486 17.35 6.41 23.30
N ALA A 487 16.12 6.01 23.04
CA ALA A 487 14.96 6.38 23.84
C ALA A 487 15.10 5.84 25.27
N ARG A 488 15.50 4.57 25.44
CA ARG A 488 15.77 3.98 26.75
C ARG A 488 16.86 4.72 27.53
N VAL A 489 17.95 5.11 26.86
CA VAL A 489 19.00 5.94 27.47
C VAL A 489 18.44 7.31 27.89
N GLY A 490 17.57 7.90 27.06
CA GLY A 490 16.84 9.13 27.39
C GLY A 490 15.94 8.99 28.62
N ASP A 491 15.24 7.85 28.78
CA ASP A 491 14.40 7.58 29.95
C ASP A 491 15.25 7.49 31.23
N VAL A 492 16.44 6.88 31.16
CA VAL A 492 17.37 6.83 32.29
C VAL A 492 17.84 8.24 32.66
N LEU A 493 18.28 9.03 31.68
CA LEU A 493 18.67 10.44 31.89
C LEU A 493 17.55 11.28 32.50
N THR A 494 16.30 11.07 32.08
CA THR A 494 15.15 11.79 32.62
C THR A 494 14.96 11.47 34.11
N ARG A 495 15.06 10.19 34.50
CA ARG A 495 15.01 9.78 35.91
C ARG A 495 16.17 10.37 36.72
N ASP A 496 17.38 10.39 36.16
CA ASP A 496 18.56 10.96 36.83
C ASP A 496 18.38 12.47 37.06
N VAL A 497 17.81 13.19 36.09
CA VAL A 497 17.50 14.63 36.22
C VAL A 497 16.40 14.88 37.24
N GLU A 498 15.34 14.06 37.25
CA GLU A 498 14.28 14.13 38.26
C GLU A 498 14.83 13.84 39.67
N GLN A 499 15.73 12.87 39.80
CA GLN A 499 16.41 12.58 41.05
C GLN A 499 17.28 13.76 41.49
N LEU A 500 18.14 14.30 40.63
CA LEU A 500 18.93 15.50 40.91
C LEU A 500 18.05 16.69 41.32
N ALA A 501 16.90 16.89 40.67
CA ALA A 501 15.97 17.94 41.03
C ALA A 501 15.36 17.75 42.42
N THR A 502 15.04 16.51 42.81
CA THR A 502 14.56 16.21 44.16
C THR A 502 15.66 16.39 45.21
N GLU A 503 16.90 15.98 44.92
CA GLU A 503 18.07 16.19 45.78
C GLU A 503 18.36 17.68 45.99
N VAL A 504 18.36 18.49 44.91
CA VAL A 504 18.53 19.96 45.00
C VAL A 504 17.43 20.59 45.84
N LYS A 505 16.18 20.12 45.72
CA LYS A 505 15.06 20.61 46.54
C LYS A 505 15.27 20.30 48.03
N ILE A 506 15.78 19.11 48.35
CA ILE A 506 16.11 18.73 49.73
C ILE A 506 17.25 19.61 50.27
N VAL A 507 18.34 19.78 49.51
CA VAL A 507 19.46 20.65 49.91
C VAL A 507 18.99 22.09 50.09
N ALA A 508 18.17 22.63 49.18
CA ALA A 508 17.61 23.97 49.31
C ALA A 508 16.72 24.11 50.56
N SER A 509 15.98 23.07 50.94
CA SER A 509 15.18 23.07 52.18
C SER A 509 16.03 23.01 53.46
N LEU A 510 17.22 22.41 53.41
CA LEU A 510 18.18 22.37 54.52
C LEU A 510 19.00 23.66 54.64
N VAL A 511 19.30 24.29 53.50
CA VAL A 511 20.09 25.53 53.41
C VAL A 511 19.24 26.77 53.64
N SER A 512 17.91 26.68 53.48
CA SER A 512 16.97 27.73 53.87
C SER A 512 17.13 27.96 55.39
N PRO A 513 17.88 29.02 55.80
CA PRO A 513 18.16 29.23 57.20
C PRO A 513 16.85 29.48 57.91
N SER A 514 16.79 29.07 59.16
CA SER A 514 15.73 29.37 60.12
C SER A 514 15.50 30.89 60.26
N GLU A 515 14.90 31.53 59.26
CA GLU A 515 14.21 32.82 59.35
C GLU A 515 12.80 32.54 59.91
N ARG A 516 12.77 31.97 61.11
CA ARG A 516 11.62 32.02 62.01
C ARG A 516 12.15 32.40 63.38
N SER A 517 12.12 33.71 63.59
CA SER A 517 11.93 34.33 64.89
C SER A 517 10.57 33.96 65.46
#